data_AF-A0A2S7Q3C0-F1
#
_entry.id   AF-A0A2S7Q3C0-F1
#
_cell.length_a   1.000
_cell.length_b   1.000
_cell.length_c   1.000
_cell.angle_alpha   90.00
_cell.angle_beta   90.00
_cell.angle_gamma   90.00
#
_symmetry.space_group_name_H-M   'P 1'
#
loop_
_entity.id
_entity.type
_entity.pdbx_description
1 polymer ?
#
loop_
_entity_poly.entity_id
_entity_poly.type
_entity_poly.pdbx_seq_one_letter_code
_entity_poly.pdbx_strand_id
1 'polypeptide(L)'
;MSLKNDAFPSSAAFDAINEALSASDADRKDAIKQGNAVFAFTLKNKAGETADWHIDLKKEGTVGTGLGEKPTDDDFGKLVNGKANAQRLFMSGKLKVKGDVMKATKMEPILKKAQTVKAKL
;
A
#
# COMPACT_ATOMS: atom_id res chain seq x y z
N MET A 1 -14.43 8.12 -1.92
CA MET A 1 -13.88 8.84 -3.09
C MET A 1 -12.78 7.99 -3.69
N SER A 2 -12.56 8.06 -5.00
CA SER A 2 -11.51 7.28 -5.68
C SER A 2 -10.12 7.80 -5.30
N LEU A 3 -9.20 6.88 -4.98
CA LEU A 3 -7.78 7.12 -4.72
C LEU A 3 -6.94 6.97 -6.01
N LYS A 4 -7.53 6.44 -7.09
CA LYS A 4 -6.91 6.36 -8.41
C LYS A 4 -6.56 7.75 -8.95
N ASN A 5 -5.34 7.86 -9.45
CA ASN A 5 -4.83 8.96 -10.25
C ASN A 5 -4.41 8.41 -11.63
N ASP A 6 -4.92 9.00 -12.71
CA ASP A 6 -4.70 8.53 -14.08
C ASP A 6 -3.23 8.65 -14.54
N ALA A 7 -2.47 9.61 -14.00
CA ALA A 7 -1.03 9.73 -14.25
C ALA A 7 -0.22 8.58 -13.60
N PHE A 8 -0.84 7.84 -12.67
CA PHE A 8 -0.26 6.72 -11.94
C PHE A 8 -1.21 5.51 -11.97
N PRO A 9 -1.33 4.76 -13.07
CA PRO A 9 -2.33 3.68 -13.20
C PRO A 9 -2.29 2.61 -12.10
N SER A 10 -1.14 2.40 -11.46
CA SER A 10 -1.00 1.50 -10.31
C SER A 10 -1.70 2.00 -9.04
N SER A 11 -2.07 3.28 -8.96
CA SER A 11 -2.81 3.86 -7.83
C SER A 11 -4.22 3.29 -7.66
N ALA A 12 -4.80 2.66 -8.69
CA ALA A 12 -6.05 1.90 -8.57
C ALA A 12 -5.94 0.75 -7.55
N ALA A 13 -4.73 0.32 -7.19
CA ALA A 13 -4.51 -0.60 -6.10
C ALA A 13 -4.97 -0.07 -4.74
N PHE A 14 -4.84 1.24 -4.50
CA PHE A 14 -5.21 1.86 -3.23
C PHE A 14 -6.72 1.81 -3.00
N ASP A 15 -7.52 1.91 -4.06
CA ASP A 15 -8.96 1.68 -3.99
C ASP A 15 -9.29 0.26 -3.54
N ALA A 16 -8.67 -0.74 -4.16
CA ALA A 16 -8.90 -2.15 -3.81
C ALA A 16 -8.46 -2.47 -2.38
N ILE A 17 -7.38 -1.85 -1.89
CA ILE A 17 -6.96 -2.00 -0.49
C ILE A 17 -7.97 -1.34 0.44
N ASN A 18 -8.42 -0.13 0.13
CA ASN A 18 -9.39 0.59 0.95
C ASN A 18 -10.71 -0.16 1.04
N GLU A 19 -11.16 -0.75 -0.07
CA GLU A 19 -12.32 -1.61 -0.13
C GLU A 19 -12.13 -2.86 0.75
N ALA A 20 -10.99 -3.54 0.65
CA ALA A 20 -10.70 -4.71 1.47
C ALA A 20 -10.64 -4.40 2.98
N LEU A 21 -10.11 -3.24 3.36
CA LEU A 21 -10.12 -2.76 4.74
C LEU A 21 -11.52 -2.35 5.22
N SER A 22 -12.37 -1.91 4.30
CA SER A 22 -13.75 -1.49 4.61
C SER A 22 -14.77 -2.63 4.55
N ALA A 23 -14.37 -3.80 4.01
CA ALA A 23 -15.26 -4.94 3.78
C ALA A 23 -15.84 -5.54 5.08
N SER A 24 -15.09 -5.51 6.19
CA SER A 24 -15.61 -5.88 7.50
C SER A 24 -14.89 -5.17 8.64
N ASP A 25 -15.63 -4.80 9.69
CA ASP A 25 -15.05 -4.17 10.88
C ASP A 25 -14.07 -5.09 11.62
N ALA A 26 -14.30 -6.41 11.55
CA ALA A 26 -13.42 -7.40 12.16
C ALA A 26 -12.08 -7.47 11.41
N ASP A 27 -12.11 -7.56 10.08
CA ASP A 27 -10.91 -7.55 9.24
C ASP A 27 -10.16 -6.23 9.33
N ARG A 28 -10.87 -5.09 9.41
CA ARG A 28 -10.25 -3.78 9.63
C ARG A 28 -9.47 -3.75 10.94
N LYS A 29 -10.10 -4.17 12.04
CA LYS A 29 -9.46 -4.23 13.37
C LYS A 29 -8.28 -5.20 13.40
N ASP A 30 -8.39 -6.34 12.72
CA ASP A 30 -7.30 -7.31 12.59
C ASP A 30 -6.13 -6.72 11.80
N ALA A 31 -6.41 -6.05 10.68
CA ALA A 31 -5.39 -5.36 9.87
C ALA A 31 -4.67 -4.25 10.65
N ILE A 32 -5.40 -3.46 11.46
CA ILE A 32 -4.79 -2.44 12.34
C ILE A 32 -3.88 -3.09 13.38
N LYS A 33 -4.33 -4.15 14.04
CA LYS A 33 -3.53 -4.85 15.05
C LYS A 33 -2.26 -5.46 14.46
N GLN A 34 -2.37 -6.06 13.27
CA GLN A 34 -1.25 -6.69 12.59
C GLN A 34 -0.27 -5.64 12.04
N GLY A 35 -0.76 -4.62 11.33
CA GLY A 35 0.06 -3.59 10.70
C GLY A 35 0.78 -2.69 11.72
N ASN A 36 0.03 -2.16 12.70
CA ASN A 36 0.49 -1.25 13.75
C ASN A 36 1.47 -0.14 13.24
N ALA A 37 1.17 0.41 12.06
CA ALA A 37 2.02 1.36 11.36
C ALA A 37 1.22 2.12 10.30
N VAL A 38 1.75 3.29 9.92
CA VAL A 38 1.27 4.05 8.76
C VAL A 38 2.30 3.85 7.66
N PHE A 39 1.85 3.28 6.54
CA PHE A 39 2.69 2.94 5.40
C PHE A 39 2.52 4.01 4.32
N ALA A 40 3.59 4.73 3.97
CA ALA A 40 3.57 5.76 2.92
C ALA A 40 4.17 5.25 1.60
N PHE A 41 3.60 5.69 0.48
CA PHE A 41 3.92 5.24 -0.87
C PHE A 41 4.10 6.43 -1.80
N THR A 42 5.33 6.69 -2.23
CA THR A 42 5.61 7.60 -3.34
C THR A 42 5.71 6.80 -4.65
N LEU A 43 4.81 7.08 -5.59
CA LEU A 43 4.91 6.57 -6.94
C LEU A 43 5.63 7.59 -7.81
N LYS A 44 6.49 7.12 -8.72
CA LYS A 44 7.12 7.94 -9.75
C LYS A 44 6.74 7.41 -11.13
N ASN A 45 6.22 8.27 -12.01
CA ASN A 45 5.84 7.87 -13.36
C ASN A 45 7.01 8.04 -14.36
N LYS A 46 6.76 7.71 -15.63
CA LYS A 46 7.78 7.81 -16.70
C LYS A 46 8.19 9.25 -17.03
N ALA A 47 7.32 10.23 -16.77
CA ALA A 47 7.61 11.65 -16.94
C ALA A 47 8.45 12.22 -15.77
N GLY A 48 8.67 11.43 -14.73
CA GLY A 48 9.45 11.81 -13.56
C GLY A 48 8.63 12.48 -12.47
N GLU A 49 7.32 12.62 -12.65
CA GLU A 49 6.39 13.15 -11.66
C GLU A 49 6.22 12.17 -10.50
N THR A 50 5.92 12.70 -9.32
CA THR A 50 5.67 11.93 -8.10
C THR A 50 4.31 12.22 -7.51
N ALA A 51 3.70 11.20 -6.90
CA ALA A 51 2.49 11.35 -6.11
C ALA A 51 2.51 10.37 -4.95
N ASP A 52 1.84 10.75 -3.87
CA ASP A 52 1.91 10.06 -2.58
C ASP A 52 0.55 9.51 -2.14
N TRP A 53 0.60 8.35 -1.50
CA TRP A 53 -0.52 7.69 -0.83
C TRP A 53 -0.06 7.07 0.49
N HIS A 54 -0.99 6.77 1.38
CA HIS A 54 -0.71 6.05 2.59
C HIS A 54 -1.80 5.04 2.95
N ILE A 55 -1.42 4.01 3.70
CA ILE A 55 -2.31 3.05 4.35
C ILE A 55 -2.12 3.20 5.86
N ASP A 56 -3.12 3.70 6.57
CA ASP A 56 -3.13 3.78 8.03
C ASP A 56 -3.61 2.47 8.64
N LEU A 57 -2.67 1.63 9.08
CA LEU A 57 -2.95 0.44 9.87
C LEU A 57 -2.54 0.64 11.33
N LYS A 58 -2.52 1.88 11.80
CA LYS A 58 -2.17 2.25 13.18
C LYS A 58 -3.39 2.76 13.94
N LYS A 59 -4.21 3.61 13.31
CA LYS A 59 -5.39 4.21 13.96
C LYS A 59 -6.68 3.77 13.28
N GLU A 60 -6.85 4.10 12.00
CA GLU A 60 -8.17 4.06 11.37
C GLU A 60 -8.43 2.83 10.50
N GLY A 61 -7.38 2.20 9.94
CA GLY A 61 -7.55 1.11 8.98
C GLY A 61 -8.04 1.63 7.62
N THR A 62 -7.53 2.78 7.18
CA THR A 62 -7.99 3.50 5.98
C THR A 62 -6.84 3.75 5.01
N VAL A 63 -7.17 4.11 3.78
CA VAL A 63 -6.21 4.52 2.76
C VAL A 63 -6.49 5.96 2.33
N GLY A 64 -5.43 6.75 2.16
CA GLY A 64 -5.54 8.15 1.77
C GLY A 64 -4.44 8.59 0.81
N THR A 65 -4.59 9.79 0.26
CA THR A 65 -3.54 10.49 -0.51
C THR A 65 -2.56 11.19 0.44
N GLY A 66 -1.36 11.51 -0.05
CA GLY A 66 -0.29 12.07 0.77
C GLY A 66 0.41 11.03 1.65
N LEU A 67 1.42 11.45 2.41
CA LEU A 67 2.27 10.58 3.22
C LEU A 67 1.62 10.10 4.54
N GLY A 68 0.48 10.68 4.94
CA GLY A 68 -0.19 10.38 6.20
C GLY A 68 0.48 11.01 7.43
N GLU A 69 -0.12 10.85 8.61
CA GLU A 69 0.43 11.39 9.86
C GLU A 69 1.54 10.51 10.43
N LYS A 70 2.74 11.09 10.63
CA LYS A 70 3.90 10.40 11.22
C LYS A 70 4.10 9.00 10.62
N PRO A 71 4.31 8.90 9.29
CA PRO A 71 4.61 7.63 8.65
C PRO A 71 5.78 6.97 9.38
N THR A 72 5.73 5.65 9.54
CA THR A 72 6.92 4.94 10.02
C THR A 72 7.98 5.04 8.92
N ASP A 73 8.92 5.98 9.07
CA ASP A 73 10.02 6.31 8.15
C ASP A 73 9.64 6.23 6.66
N ASP A 74 9.21 7.36 6.08
CA ASP A 74 9.14 7.83 4.67
C ASP A 74 9.23 6.90 3.43
N ASP A 75 9.25 5.58 3.52
CA ASP A 75 9.75 4.76 2.41
C ASP A 75 9.14 3.36 2.33
N PHE A 76 7.80 3.29 2.29
CA PHE A 76 7.11 2.07 1.87
C PHE A 76 6.50 2.15 0.48
N GLY A 77 7.18 2.82 -0.44
CA GLY A 77 6.95 2.60 -1.86
C GLY A 77 7.13 1.12 -2.18
N LYS A 78 6.13 0.52 -2.82
CA LYS A 78 6.12 -0.81 -3.46
C LYS A 78 5.55 -1.97 -2.67
N LEU A 79 4.25 -1.86 -2.42
CA LEU A 79 3.43 -3.05 -2.31
C LEU A 79 2.07 -2.72 -2.92
N VAL A 80 1.95 -2.89 -4.25
CA VAL A 80 0.88 -3.61 -4.98
C VAL A 80 1.25 -3.75 -6.46
N ASN A 81 1.64 -4.97 -6.88
CA ASN A 81 0.91 -5.75 -7.90
C ASN A 81 1.51 -7.16 -7.93
N GLY A 82 0.66 -8.17 -7.76
CA GLY A 82 1.05 -9.58 -7.74
C GLY A 82 1.60 -10.02 -9.11
N LYS A 83 2.75 -10.69 -9.06
CA LYS A 83 3.43 -11.55 -10.06
C LYS A 83 4.90 -11.21 -10.07
N ALA A 84 5.76 -12.05 -9.49
CA ALA A 84 7.20 -12.28 -9.79
C ALA A 84 8.17 -11.08 -9.95
N ASN A 85 7.69 -9.84 -9.98
CA ASN A 85 8.39 -8.64 -10.40
C ASN A 85 8.72 -7.77 -9.21
N ALA A 86 7.94 -7.73 -8.13
CA ALA A 86 8.33 -6.95 -6.94
C ALA A 86 9.65 -7.45 -6.33
N GLN A 87 9.78 -8.77 -6.18
CA GLN A 87 11.00 -9.42 -5.68
C GLN A 87 12.18 -9.27 -6.67
N ARG A 88 11.94 -9.41 -7.99
CA ARG A 88 12.97 -9.13 -9.02
C ARG A 88 13.34 -7.65 -9.12
N LEU A 89 12.40 -6.73 -8.95
CA LEU A 89 12.65 -5.28 -8.96
C LEU A 89 13.47 -4.89 -7.73
N PHE A 90 13.24 -5.54 -6.58
CA PHE A 90 14.06 -5.38 -5.36
C PHE A 90 15.48 -5.89 -5.58
N MET A 91 15.62 -7.13 -6.06
CA MET A 91 16.93 -7.70 -6.37
C MET A 91 17.67 -6.98 -7.52
N SER A 92 16.96 -6.29 -8.42
CA SER A 92 17.56 -5.51 -9.52
C SER A 92 17.77 -4.03 -9.20
N GLY A 93 17.56 -3.58 -7.95
CA GLY A 93 17.77 -2.19 -7.53
C GLY A 93 16.78 -1.17 -8.11
N LYS A 94 15.81 -1.62 -8.91
CA LYS A 94 14.68 -0.82 -9.43
C LYS A 94 13.58 -0.65 -8.37
N LEU A 95 13.76 -1.28 -7.21
CA LEU A 95 13.00 -1.14 -5.97
C LEU A 95 13.88 -0.58 -4.85
N LYS A 96 13.57 0.64 -4.41
CA LYS A 96 14.08 1.22 -3.16
C LYS A 96 13.01 1.06 -2.09
N VAL A 97 13.38 0.41 -0.99
CA VAL A 97 12.64 0.34 0.27
C VAL A 97 13.57 0.97 1.30
N LYS A 98 13.09 1.89 2.13
CA LYS A 98 13.80 2.36 3.32
C LYS A 98 12.79 2.34 4.48
N GLY A 99 13.27 2.29 5.72
CA GLY A 99 12.43 2.03 6.89
C GLY A 99 12.43 0.57 7.34
N ASP A 100 11.53 0.22 8.25
CA ASP A 100 11.54 -1.04 8.99
C ASP A 100 11.02 -2.22 8.14
N VAL A 101 11.96 -3.02 7.63
CA VAL A 101 11.70 -4.21 6.80
C VAL A 101 10.85 -5.27 7.53
N MET A 102 10.80 -5.29 8.87
CA MET A 102 9.89 -6.20 9.58
C MET A 102 8.45 -5.69 9.61
N LYS A 103 8.22 -4.37 9.57
CA LYS A 103 6.87 -3.80 9.43
C LYS A 103 6.35 -3.98 8.00
N ALA A 104 7.25 -3.89 7.03
CA ALA A 104 6.99 -4.14 5.62
C ALA A 104 6.34 -5.50 5.34
N THR A 105 6.83 -6.56 5.98
CA THR A 105 6.30 -7.92 5.79
C THR A 105 4.89 -8.08 6.34
N LYS A 106 4.50 -7.28 7.35
CA LYS A 106 3.15 -7.32 7.92
C LYS A 106 2.07 -6.85 6.95
N MET A 107 2.43 -6.12 5.90
CA MET A 107 1.49 -5.71 4.86
C MET A 107 1.10 -6.85 3.90
N GLU A 108 1.93 -7.89 3.78
CA GLU A 108 1.69 -8.97 2.83
C GLU A 108 0.31 -9.66 2.97
N PRO A 109 -0.15 -10.07 4.17
CA PRO A 109 -1.48 -10.68 4.31
C PRO A 109 -2.63 -9.71 3.96
N ILE A 110 -2.50 -8.43 4.29
CA ILE A 110 -3.51 -7.39 3.96
C ILE A 110 -3.62 -7.22 2.45
N LEU A 111 -2.47 -7.22 1.76
CA LEU A 111 -2.47 -7.10 0.30
C LEU A 111 -2.94 -8.36 -0.42
N LYS A 112 -2.70 -9.54 0.14
CA LYS A 112 -3.32 -10.77 -0.36
C LYS A 112 -4.84 -10.69 -0.27
N LYS A 113 -5.41 -10.18 0.83
CA LYS A 113 -6.86 -9.95 0.95
C LYS A 113 -7.36 -8.98 -0.13
N ALA A 114 -6.68 -7.84 -0.34
CA ALA A 114 -7.05 -6.88 -1.39
C ALA A 114 -6.99 -7.47 -2.82
N GLN A 115 -6.07 -8.40 -3.09
CA GLN A 115 -6.02 -9.11 -4.37
C GLN A 115 -7.23 -10.01 -4.62
N THR A 116 -7.78 -10.64 -3.57
CA THR A 116 -8.98 -11.49 -3.70
C THR A 116 -10.24 -10.69 -4.01
N VAL A 117 -10.32 -9.43 -3.57
CA VAL A 117 -11.42 -8.51 -3.90
C VAL A 117 -11.35 -8.14 -5.39
N LYS A 118 -10.17 -7.74 -5.87
CA LYS A 118 -9.96 -7.42 -7.29
C LYS A 118 -10.22 -8.60 -8.25
N ALA A 119 -10.01 -9.84 -7.81
CA ALA A 119 -10.25 -11.02 -8.65
C ALA A 119 -11.74 -11.41 -8.77
N LYS A 120 -12.62 -10.81 -7.96
CA LYS A 120 -14.07 -11.03 -7.99
C LYS A 120 -14.86 -9.93 -8.72
N LEU A 121 -14.17 -8.86 -9.13
CA LEU A 121 -14.67 -7.74 -9.94
C LEU A 121 -14.21 -7.93 -11.40
#